data_AF-A0A7C7UCJ0-F1
#
_entry.id   AF-A0A7C7UCJ0-F1
#
_cell.length_a   1.000
_cell.length_b   1.000
_cell.length_c   1.000
_cell.angle_alpha   90.00
_cell.angle_beta   90.00
_cell.angle_gamma   90.00
#
_symmetry.space_group_name_H-M   'P 1'
#
loop_
_entity.id
_entity.type
_entity.pdbx_description
1 polymer ?
#
loop_
_entity_poly.entity_id
_entity_poly.type
_entity_poly.pdbx_seq_one_letter_code
_entity_poly.pdbx_strand_id
1 'polypeptide(L)'
;MPRSQTSNLTLRALIITLLIAFGFYLLADLGLLRTGLGGDKSYISFVILAVYLGATLHWLWLVHRLSGDRRKMFALEAAAAANEAWPPLGDGPLARLVATVQKKGGGNSSALVEAMGDDLSNRHALGHFLSDVLLKLGLVGTVVGFILMLMPVGQIGAFDPDLMKELLASMSGGMSVALYTTLAGLVTSTLLKGQYYLLDASLAEFANRLTVFVDLYLDSDAMDSDAA
;
A
#
# COMPACT_ATOMS: atom_id res chain seq x y z
N MET A 1 -31.80 -17.32 -1.94
CA MET A 1 -30.56 -17.47 -2.73
C MET A 1 -29.49 -16.55 -2.14
N PRO A 2 -28.55 -17.05 -1.33
CA PRO A 2 -27.48 -16.20 -0.81
C PRO A 2 -26.42 -16.06 -1.89
N ARG A 3 -26.22 -14.81 -2.36
CA ARG A 3 -25.22 -14.47 -3.36
C ARG A 3 -23.82 -14.75 -2.80
N SER A 4 -23.03 -15.46 -3.59
CA SER A 4 -21.60 -15.71 -3.44
C SER A 4 -20.75 -14.43 -3.46
N GLN A 5 -20.79 -13.60 -2.42
CA GLN A 5 -19.86 -12.47 -2.23
C GLN A 5 -18.55 -12.88 -1.54
N THR A 6 -18.21 -14.16 -1.58
CA THR A 6 -16.90 -14.63 -1.13
C THR A 6 -15.83 -14.26 -2.14
N SER A 7 -14.88 -13.47 -1.65
CA SER A 7 -13.50 -13.45 -2.09
C SER A 7 -13.27 -12.99 -3.53
N ASN A 8 -12.77 -11.77 -3.68
CA ASN A 8 -11.77 -11.50 -4.71
C ASN A 8 -10.87 -10.33 -4.31
N LEU A 9 -10.61 -10.09 -3.01
CA LEU A 9 -9.64 -9.06 -2.60
C LEU A 9 -8.26 -9.36 -3.19
N THR A 10 -7.81 -10.62 -3.08
CA THR A 10 -6.60 -11.11 -3.74
C THR A 10 -6.67 -10.97 -5.26
N LEU A 11 -7.80 -11.32 -5.89
CA LEU A 11 -7.94 -11.23 -7.34
C LEU A 11 -7.94 -9.78 -7.83
N ARG A 12 -8.68 -8.88 -7.18
CA ARG A 12 -8.69 -7.43 -7.47
C ARG A 12 -7.30 -6.85 -7.31
N ALA A 13 -6.63 -7.21 -6.22
CA ALA A 13 -5.25 -6.80 -5.99
C ALA A 13 -4.31 -7.31 -7.09
N LEU A 14 -4.42 -8.58 -7.46
CA LEU A 14 -3.60 -9.20 -8.50
C LEU A 14 -3.86 -8.62 -9.89
N ILE A 15 -5.12 -8.30 -10.22
CA ILE A 15 -5.49 -7.59 -11.45
C ILE A 15 -4.84 -6.21 -11.48
N ILE A 16 -4.90 -5.45 -10.37
CA ILE A 16 -4.28 -4.12 -10.29
C ILE A 16 -2.76 -4.21 -10.40
N THR A 17 -2.12 -5.15 -9.70
CA THR A 17 -0.68 -5.38 -9.83
C THR A 17 -0.29 -5.77 -11.24
N LEU A 18 -1.06 -6.63 -11.90
CA LEU A 18 -0.81 -7.04 -13.29
C LEU A 18 -0.96 -5.86 -14.24
N LEU A 19 -2.01 -5.04 -14.08
CA LEU A 19 -2.23 -3.85 -14.89
C LEU A 19 -1.09 -2.84 -14.75
N ILE A 20 -0.63 -2.61 -13.52
CA ILE A 20 0.52 -1.76 -13.22
C ILE A 20 1.80 -2.33 -13.84
N ALA A 21 2.07 -3.63 -13.63
CA ALA A 21 3.24 -4.30 -14.18
C ALA A 21 3.25 -4.26 -15.72
N PHE A 22 2.09 -4.44 -16.35
CA PHE A 22 1.92 -4.30 -17.78
C PHE A 22 2.19 -2.86 -18.26
N GLY A 23 1.72 -1.86 -17.50
CA GLY A 23 2.08 -0.46 -17.75
C GLY A 23 3.59 -0.23 -17.72
N PHE A 24 4.28 -0.70 -16.67
CA PHE A 24 5.75 -0.63 -16.59
C PHE A 24 6.44 -1.39 -17.73
N TYR A 25 5.91 -2.55 -18.13
CA TYR A 25 6.41 -3.30 -19.28
C TYR A 25 6.32 -2.50 -20.58
N LEU A 26 5.18 -1.84 -20.85
CA LEU A 26 5.03 -0.98 -22.03
C LEU A 26 6.01 0.20 -22.00
N LEU A 27 6.20 0.84 -20.84
CA LEU A 27 7.19 1.91 -20.72
C LEU A 27 8.63 1.40 -20.90
N ALA A 28 8.92 0.15 -20.56
CA ALA A 28 10.21 -0.48 -20.81
C ALA A 28 10.42 -0.74 -22.30
N ASP A 29 9.42 -1.32 -22.97
CA ASP A 29 9.43 -1.66 -24.39
C ASP A 29 9.53 -0.42 -25.28
N LEU A 30 8.83 0.67 -24.92
CA LEU A 30 8.94 1.98 -25.55
C LEU A 30 10.29 2.68 -25.29
N GLY A 31 11.16 2.11 -24.47
CA GLY A 31 12.46 2.69 -24.10
C GLY A 31 12.37 3.92 -23.20
N LEU A 32 11.17 4.31 -22.75
CA LEU A 32 10.92 5.45 -21.88
C LEU A 32 11.57 5.27 -20.51
N LEU A 33 11.50 4.06 -19.93
CA LEU A 33 12.17 3.77 -18.65
C LEU A 33 13.69 3.87 -18.78
N ARG A 34 14.26 3.35 -19.88
CA ARG A 34 15.71 3.42 -20.10
C ARG A 34 16.19 4.84 -20.33
N THR A 35 15.42 5.64 -21.07
CA THR A 35 15.69 7.06 -21.31
C THR A 35 15.60 7.87 -20.02
N GLY A 36 14.56 7.62 -19.20
CA GLY A 36 14.37 8.31 -17.91
C GLY A 36 15.44 7.94 -16.88
N LEU A 37 15.73 6.64 -16.71
CA LEU A 37 16.74 6.16 -15.77
C LEU A 37 18.17 6.50 -16.22
N GLY A 38 18.44 6.46 -17.53
CA GLY A 38 19.75 6.85 -18.08
C GLY A 38 19.97 8.36 -18.07
N GLY A 39 18.90 9.16 -18.16
CA GLY A 39 18.95 10.62 -18.07
C GLY A 39 19.12 11.13 -16.64
N ASP A 40 18.82 10.31 -15.64
CA ASP A 40 18.99 10.65 -14.24
C ASP A 40 20.39 10.30 -13.72
N LYS A 41 21.32 11.25 -13.85
CA LYS A 41 22.69 11.15 -13.30
C LYS A 41 22.75 11.11 -11.76
N SER A 42 21.67 11.51 -11.06
CA SER A 42 21.64 11.52 -9.60
C SER A 42 21.31 10.15 -8.98
N TYR A 43 20.84 9.19 -9.80
CA TYR A 43 20.38 7.87 -9.40
C TYR A 43 19.17 7.86 -8.45
N ILE A 44 18.51 9.00 -8.21
CA ILE A 44 17.33 9.10 -7.34
C ILE A 44 16.16 8.31 -7.92
N SER A 45 15.98 8.28 -9.24
CA SER A 45 14.94 7.52 -9.93
C SER A 45 15.06 6.01 -9.70
N PHE A 46 16.29 5.49 -9.58
CA PHE A 46 16.51 4.09 -9.21
C PHE A 46 16.09 3.81 -7.77
N VAL A 47 16.37 4.73 -6.83
CA VAL A 47 15.92 4.62 -5.44
C VAL A 47 14.40 4.65 -5.35
N ILE A 48 13.76 5.57 -6.06
CA ILE A 48 12.29 5.67 -6.17
C ILE A 48 11.70 4.34 -6.66
N LEU A 49 12.26 3.76 -7.73
CA LEU A 49 11.79 2.49 -8.28
C LEU A 49 11.99 1.33 -7.30
N ALA A 50 13.15 1.25 -6.63
CA ALA A 50 13.43 0.19 -5.67
C ALA A 50 12.50 0.25 -4.45
N VAL A 51 12.27 1.44 -3.90
CA VAL A 51 11.33 1.67 -2.80
C VAL A 51 9.90 1.32 -3.24
N TYR A 52 9.50 1.74 -4.44
CA TYR A 52 8.19 1.41 -5.00
C TYR A 52 7.97 -0.10 -5.11
N LEU A 53 8.92 -0.85 -5.69
CA LEU A 53 8.83 -2.30 -5.82
C LEU A 53 8.74 -2.99 -4.45
N GLY A 54 9.57 -2.58 -3.50
CA GLY A 54 9.52 -3.09 -2.12
C GLY A 54 8.17 -2.82 -1.45
N ALA A 55 7.62 -1.62 -1.63
CA ALA A 55 6.33 -1.23 -1.06
C ALA A 55 5.15 -1.97 -1.70
N THR A 56 5.19 -2.21 -3.02
CA THR A 56 4.20 -3.03 -3.73
C THR A 56 4.25 -4.50 -3.32
N LEU A 57 5.44 -5.06 -3.08
CA LEU A 57 5.59 -6.42 -2.52
C LEU A 57 5.04 -6.51 -1.10
N HIS A 58 5.35 -5.52 -0.25
CA HIS A 58 4.80 -5.43 1.10
C HIS A 58 3.27 -5.36 1.08
N TRP A 59 2.70 -4.52 0.20
CA TRP A 59 1.26 -4.42 0.00
C TRP A 59 0.64 -5.76 -0.42
N LEU A 60 1.25 -6.47 -1.37
CA LEU A 60 0.74 -7.77 -1.85
C LEU A 60 0.75 -8.83 -0.75
N TRP A 61 1.79 -8.83 0.09
CA TRP A 61 1.84 -9.68 1.28
C TRP A 61 0.71 -9.36 2.27
N LEU A 62 0.44 -8.08 2.50
CA LEU A 62 -0.60 -7.63 3.44
C LEU A 62 -2.02 -7.94 2.93
N VAL A 63 -2.27 -7.76 1.63
CA VAL A 63 -3.48 -8.23 0.94
C VAL A 63 -3.68 -9.73 1.16
N HIS A 64 -2.62 -10.53 0.98
CA HIS A 64 -2.70 -11.98 1.12
C HIS A 64 -3.07 -12.38 2.55
N ARG A 65 -2.47 -11.72 3.55
CA ARG A 65 -2.75 -11.93 4.97
C ARG A 65 -4.19 -11.56 5.33
N LEU A 66 -4.66 -10.36 4.95
CA LEU A 66 -6.03 -9.91 5.20
C LEU A 66 -7.06 -10.81 4.50
N SER A 67 -6.73 -11.33 3.32
CA SER A 67 -7.57 -12.30 2.61
C SER A 67 -7.62 -13.67 3.29
N GLY A 68 -6.59 -14.04 4.06
CA GLY A 68 -6.63 -15.20 4.95
C GLY A 68 -7.60 -14.99 6.11
N ASP A 69 -7.51 -13.84 6.78
CA ASP A 69 -8.38 -13.50 7.91
C ASP A 69 -9.87 -13.41 7.50
N ARG A 70 -10.15 -12.81 6.33
CA ARG A 70 -11.51 -12.79 5.72
C ARG A 70 -12.06 -14.20 5.44
N ARG A 71 -11.21 -15.13 5.00
CA ARG A 71 -11.63 -16.52 4.73
C ARG A 71 -12.01 -17.26 6.00
N LYS A 72 -11.23 -17.09 7.07
CA LYS A 72 -11.53 -17.67 8.40
C LYS A 72 -12.85 -17.12 8.95
N MET A 73 -13.05 -15.81 8.84
CA MET A 73 -14.29 -15.16 9.25
C MET A 73 -15.52 -15.70 8.52
N PHE A 74 -15.43 -15.89 7.20
CA PHE A 74 -16.54 -16.47 6.44
C PHE A 74 -16.87 -17.90 6.89
N ALA A 75 -15.86 -18.70 7.20
CA ALA A 75 -16.06 -20.05 7.75
C ALA A 75 -16.72 -20.02 9.13
N LEU A 76 -16.35 -19.06 9.99
CA LEU A 76 -17.01 -18.84 11.28
C LEU A 76 -18.48 -18.46 11.12
N GLU A 77 -18.79 -17.49 10.25
CA GLU A 77 -20.17 -17.06 9.99
C GLU A 77 -21.01 -18.22 9.46
N ALA A 78 -20.46 -19.06 8.58
CA ALA A 78 -21.15 -20.23 8.06
C ALA A 78 -21.45 -21.26 9.16
N ALA A 79 -20.47 -21.53 10.05
CA ALA A 79 -20.66 -22.44 11.17
C ALA A 79 -21.67 -21.90 12.19
N ALA A 80 -21.59 -20.61 12.53
CA ALA A 80 -22.51 -19.96 13.45
C ALA A 80 -23.95 -19.95 12.89
N ALA A 81 -24.13 -19.67 11.60
CA ALA A 81 -25.44 -19.73 10.95
C ALA A 81 -26.02 -21.16 10.86
N ALA A 82 -25.15 -22.19 10.77
CA ALA A 82 -25.54 -23.60 10.78
C ALA A 82 -25.68 -24.18 12.20
N ASN A 83 -25.42 -23.38 13.25
CA ASN A 83 -25.32 -23.81 14.64
C ASN A 83 -24.34 -24.98 14.85
N GLU A 84 -23.26 -25.00 14.06
CA GLU A 84 -22.19 -25.99 14.12
C GLU A 84 -21.04 -25.51 15.02
N ALA A 85 -20.23 -26.46 15.48
CA ALA A 85 -19.02 -26.16 16.25
C ALA A 85 -18.06 -25.27 15.44
N TRP A 86 -17.50 -24.25 16.09
CA TRP A 86 -16.69 -23.27 15.40
C TRP A 86 -15.39 -23.88 14.86
N PRO A 87 -15.02 -23.56 13.60
CA PRO A 87 -13.80 -24.09 13.00
C PRO A 87 -12.55 -23.58 13.76
N PRO A 88 -11.46 -24.37 13.76
CA PRO A 88 -10.22 -23.97 14.41
C PRO A 88 -9.64 -22.71 13.74
N LEU A 89 -9.67 -21.60 14.47
CA LEU A 89 -9.20 -20.29 14.03
C LEU A 89 -7.67 -20.19 13.92
N GLY A 90 -6.95 -21.13 14.53
CA GLY A 90 -5.49 -21.12 14.66
C GLY A 90 -5.00 -19.88 15.41
N ASP A 91 -3.81 -19.40 15.07
CA ASP A 91 -3.29 -18.14 15.60
C ASP A 91 -3.59 -16.96 14.66
N GLY A 92 -3.91 -15.81 15.25
CA GLY A 92 -4.13 -14.56 14.52
C GLY A 92 -4.90 -13.51 15.32
N PRO A 93 -5.02 -12.28 14.78
CA PRO A 93 -5.77 -11.19 15.40
C PRO A 93 -7.24 -11.59 15.64
N LEU A 94 -7.85 -12.23 14.64
CA LEU A 94 -9.22 -12.76 14.69
C LEU A 94 -9.39 -13.81 15.80
N ALA A 95 -8.44 -14.74 15.93
CA ALA A 95 -8.48 -15.79 16.96
C ALA A 95 -8.38 -15.21 18.37
N ARG A 96 -7.48 -14.23 18.57
CA ARG A 96 -7.33 -13.53 19.85
C ARG A 96 -8.58 -12.76 20.21
N LEU A 97 -9.20 -12.09 19.24
CA LEU A 97 -10.43 -11.34 19.44
C LEU A 97 -11.55 -12.28 19.90
N VAL A 98 -11.80 -13.35 19.15
CA VAL A 98 -12.82 -14.35 19.48
C VAL A 98 -12.59 -14.96 20.87
N ALA A 99 -11.36 -15.39 21.17
CA ALA A 99 -11.03 -15.95 22.48
C ALA A 99 -11.21 -14.94 23.63
N THR A 100 -10.91 -13.66 23.38
CA THR A 100 -11.08 -12.60 24.38
C THR A 100 -12.55 -12.32 24.63
N VAL A 101 -13.37 -12.22 23.59
CA VAL A 101 -14.82 -11.98 23.73
C VAL A 101 -15.49 -13.15 24.46
N GLN A 102 -15.20 -14.40 24.08
CA GLN A 102 -15.72 -15.59 24.77
C GLN A 102 -15.33 -15.64 26.26
N LYS A 103 -14.11 -15.22 26.60
CA LYS A 103 -13.61 -15.26 27.98
C LYS A 103 -14.14 -14.11 28.86
N LYS A 104 -14.44 -12.96 28.27
CA LYS A 104 -14.80 -11.74 29.03
C LYS A 104 -16.30 -11.53 29.20
N GLY A 105 -17.14 -12.21 28.43
CA GLY A 105 -18.60 -12.23 28.58
C GLY A 105 -19.24 -10.84 28.55
N GLY A 106 -19.59 -10.35 27.36
CA GLY A 106 -20.52 -9.24 27.12
C GLY A 106 -20.13 -7.86 27.70
N GLY A 107 -19.72 -6.93 26.84
CA GLY A 107 -19.68 -5.50 27.22
C GLY A 107 -18.65 -4.63 26.52
N ASN A 108 -17.52 -5.18 26.06
CA ASN A 108 -16.44 -4.42 25.40
C ASN A 108 -16.09 -4.95 24.00
N SER A 109 -16.99 -5.69 23.38
CA SER A 109 -16.72 -6.43 22.14
C SER A 109 -16.45 -5.50 20.95
N SER A 110 -17.19 -4.38 20.85
CA SER A 110 -16.94 -3.32 19.86
C SER A 110 -15.56 -2.66 20.03
N ALA A 111 -15.15 -2.35 21.26
CA ALA A 111 -13.82 -1.78 21.55
C ALA A 111 -12.66 -2.73 21.18
N LEU A 112 -12.88 -4.05 21.29
CA LEU A 112 -11.90 -5.06 20.87
C LEU A 112 -11.79 -5.13 19.34
N VAL A 113 -12.90 -5.01 18.62
CA VAL A 113 -12.92 -4.95 17.14
C VAL A 113 -12.23 -3.68 16.65
N GLU A 114 -12.50 -2.54 17.28
CA GLU A 114 -11.85 -1.26 16.97
C GLU A 114 -10.33 -1.34 17.20
N ALA A 115 -9.90 -1.85 18.37
CA ALA A 115 -8.47 -2.05 18.64
C ALA A 115 -7.78 -3.00 17.64
N MET A 116 -8.48 -4.02 17.16
CA MET A 116 -7.97 -4.91 16.11
C MET A 116 -7.89 -4.18 14.76
N GLY A 117 -8.93 -3.42 14.41
CA GLY A 117 -8.96 -2.57 13.22
C GLY A 117 -7.79 -1.60 13.20
N ASP A 118 -7.51 -0.96 14.33
CA ASP A 118 -6.38 -0.05 14.51
C ASP A 118 -5.02 -0.75 14.35
N ASP A 119 -4.83 -1.95 14.92
CA ASP A 119 -3.57 -2.71 14.74
C ASP A 119 -3.33 -3.08 13.27
N LEU A 120 -4.39 -3.46 12.55
CA LEU A 120 -4.29 -3.74 11.12
C LEU A 120 -4.07 -2.46 10.30
N SER A 121 -4.73 -1.35 10.64
CA SER A 121 -4.59 -0.05 9.98
C SER A 121 -3.17 0.51 10.16
N ASN A 122 -2.59 0.35 11.36
CA ASN A 122 -1.22 0.75 11.64
C ASN A 122 -0.19 0.06 10.73
N ARG A 123 -0.48 -1.16 10.24
CA ARG A 123 0.39 -1.84 9.26
C ARG A 123 0.35 -1.19 7.88
N HIS A 124 -0.74 -0.49 7.56
CA HIS A 124 -0.88 0.26 6.31
C HIS A 124 -0.15 1.60 6.36
N ALA A 125 0.11 2.13 7.57
CA ALA A 125 0.80 3.41 7.78
C ALA A 125 2.18 3.48 7.10
N LEU A 126 2.92 2.36 7.07
CA LEU A 126 4.19 2.27 6.34
C LEU A 126 4.01 2.53 4.84
N GLY A 127 2.92 2.07 4.24
CA GLY A 127 2.61 2.31 2.83
C GLY A 127 2.35 3.77 2.51
N HIS A 128 1.53 4.42 3.35
CA HIS A 128 1.23 5.85 3.25
C HIS A 128 2.51 6.68 3.41
N PHE A 129 3.32 6.35 4.42
CA PHE A 129 4.62 6.99 4.63
C PHE A 129 5.53 6.85 3.42
N LEU A 130 5.69 5.63 2.89
CA LEU A 130 6.53 5.39 1.72
C LEU A 130 6.03 6.17 0.49
N SER A 131 4.71 6.25 0.28
CA SER A 131 4.18 7.07 -0.80
C SER A 131 4.54 8.55 -0.65
N ASP A 132 4.46 9.11 0.56
CA ASP A 132 4.83 10.50 0.79
C ASP A 132 6.34 10.71 0.66
N VAL A 133 7.16 9.72 1.01
CA VAL A 133 8.60 9.73 0.76
C VAL A 133 8.90 9.73 -0.73
N LEU A 134 8.21 8.91 -1.55
CA LEU A 134 8.40 8.88 -3.01
C LEU A 134 8.08 10.24 -3.65
N LEU A 135 7.00 10.89 -3.21
CA LEU A 135 6.65 12.24 -3.66
C LEU A 135 7.74 13.26 -3.31
N LYS A 136 8.21 13.23 -2.05
CA LYS A 136 9.27 14.12 -1.57
C LYS A 136 10.59 13.87 -2.29
N LEU A 137 10.95 12.61 -2.57
CA LEU A 137 12.14 12.27 -3.35
C LEU A 137 12.05 12.82 -4.79
N GLY A 138 10.87 12.76 -5.41
CA GLY A 138 10.63 13.40 -6.71
C GLY A 138 10.91 14.91 -6.67
N LEU A 139 10.40 15.60 -5.64
CA LEU A 139 10.66 17.03 -5.43
C LEU A 139 12.14 17.31 -5.15
N VAL A 140 12.83 16.50 -4.34
CA VAL A 140 14.29 16.60 -4.12
C VAL A 140 15.04 16.48 -5.45
N GLY A 141 14.58 15.60 -6.35
CA GLY A 141 15.14 15.47 -7.68
C GLY A 141 15.09 16.77 -8.52
N THR A 142 14.06 17.61 -8.37
CA THR A 142 14.04 18.94 -9.01
C THR A 142 15.17 19.83 -8.52
N VAL A 143 15.39 19.87 -7.20
CA VAL A 143 16.43 20.66 -6.57
C VAL A 143 17.80 20.18 -7.02
N VAL A 144 18.01 18.85 -7.03
CA VAL A 144 19.25 18.23 -7.51
C VAL A 144 19.48 18.53 -8.99
N GLY A 145 18.45 18.42 -9.83
CA GLY A 145 18.55 18.77 -11.25
C GLY A 145 18.91 20.24 -11.48
N PHE A 146 18.34 21.17 -10.71
CA PHE A 146 18.74 22.58 -10.75
C PHE A 146 20.18 22.80 -10.29
N ILE A 147 20.63 22.11 -9.25
CA ILE A 147 22.03 22.16 -8.80
C ILE A 147 22.97 21.69 -9.91
N LEU A 148 22.67 20.56 -10.56
CA LEU A 148 23.46 20.04 -11.68
C LEU A 148 23.46 20.98 -12.90
N MET A 149 22.35 21.67 -13.15
CA MET A 149 22.24 22.68 -14.21
C MET A 149 23.13 23.89 -13.94
N LEU A 150 23.22 24.36 -12.70
CA LEU A 150 23.95 25.57 -12.31
C LEU A 150 25.42 25.31 -11.95
N MET A 151 25.79 24.06 -11.68
CA MET A 151 27.14 23.69 -11.25
C MET A 151 28.27 24.24 -12.12
N PRO A 152 28.22 24.15 -13.47
CA PRO A 152 29.31 24.67 -14.28
C PRO A 152 29.32 26.21 -14.38
N VAL A 153 28.20 26.89 -14.14
CA VAL A 153 28.12 28.37 -14.15
C VAL A 153 28.95 28.98 -13.02
N GLY A 154 29.01 28.32 -11.86
CA GLY A 154 29.82 28.78 -10.72
C GLY A 154 31.33 28.59 -10.88
N GLN A 155 31.78 27.91 -11.94
CA GLN A 155 33.18 27.52 -12.14
C GLN A 155 33.88 28.31 -13.26
N ILE A 156 33.21 29.26 -13.89
CA ILE A 156 33.71 29.95 -15.09
C ILE A 156 34.55 31.16 -14.70
N GLY A 157 35.84 31.10 -15.02
CA GLY A 157 36.75 32.26 -15.00
C GLY A 157 36.89 32.98 -16.35
N ALA A 158 36.58 32.32 -17.47
CA ALA A 158 36.61 32.88 -18.83
C ALA A 158 35.67 32.10 -19.78
N PHE A 159 35.06 32.77 -20.74
CA PHE A 159 34.11 32.17 -21.70
C PHE A 159 34.83 31.68 -22.97
N ASP A 160 35.08 30.38 -23.06
CA ASP A 160 35.54 29.68 -24.29
C ASP A 160 34.34 29.04 -25.02
N PRO A 161 34.27 29.03 -26.37
CA PRO A 161 33.27 28.27 -27.12
C PRO A 161 33.12 26.79 -26.76
N ASP A 162 34.17 26.09 -26.28
CA ASP A 162 34.01 24.69 -25.82
C ASP A 162 33.33 24.61 -24.44
N LEU A 163 33.58 25.57 -23.55
CA LEU A 163 32.85 25.74 -22.28
C LEU A 163 31.35 26.04 -22.52
N MET A 164 31.00 26.71 -23.63
CA MET A 164 29.60 26.93 -23.99
C MET A 164 28.88 25.63 -24.36
N LYS A 165 29.53 24.71 -25.08
CA LYS A 165 28.93 23.40 -25.40
C LYS A 165 28.72 22.57 -24.14
N GLU A 166 29.70 22.57 -23.24
CA GLU A 166 29.62 21.84 -21.97
C GLU A 166 28.53 22.40 -21.05
N LEU A 167 28.40 23.73 -20.97
CA LEU A 167 27.33 24.38 -20.24
C LEU A 167 25.95 23.98 -20.78
N LEU A 168 25.75 24.06 -22.10
CA LEU A 168 24.47 23.69 -22.71
C LEU A 168 24.14 22.21 -22.45
N ALA A 169 25.13 21.32 -22.52
CA ALA A 169 24.97 19.90 -22.22
C ALA A 169 24.62 19.67 -20.73
N SER A 170 25.30 20.36 -19.80
CA SER A 170 25.01 20.26 -18.37
C SER A 170 23.64 20.84 -18.02
N MET A 171 23.24 21.93 -18.68
CA MET A 171 21.92 22.52 -18.47
C MET A 171 20.80 21.58 -18.94
N SER A 172 20.97 20.97 -20.12
CA SER A 172 20.05 19.95 -20.61
C SER A 172 20.01 18.72 -19.70
N GLY A 173 21.18 18.27 -19.20
CA GLY A 173 21.26 17.13 -18.28
C GLY A 173 20.64 17.39 -16.90
N GLY A 174 20.85 18.58 -16.32
CA GLY A 174 20.21 18.98 -15.06
C GLY A 174 18.69 19.06 -15.20
N MET A 175 18.20 19.55 -16.34
CA MET A 175 16.77 19.55 -16.65
C MET A 175 16.21 18.14 -16.80
N SER A 176 16.91 17.22 -17.49
CA SER A 176 16.45 15.84 -17.63
C SER A 176 16.35 15.14 -16.28
N VAL A 177 17.34 15.32 -15.40
CA VAL A 177 17.31 14.80 -14.03
C VAL A 177 16.05 15.31 -13.33
N ALA A 178 15.86 16.64 -13.28
CA ALA A 178 14.73 17.26 -12.59
C ALA A 178 13.37 16.72 -13.07
N LEU A 179 13.16 16.63 -14.39
CA LEU A 179 11.88 16.21 -14.96
C LEU A 179 11.62 14.72 -14.74
N TYR A 180 12.59 13.85 -15.03
CA TYR A 180 12.39 12.40 -14.92
C TYR A 180 12.26 11.95 -13.47
N THR A 181 13.06 12.48 -12.54
CA THR A 181 12.94 12.13 -11.11
C THR A 181 11.58 12.57 -10.55
N THR A 182 11.09 13.74 -10.96
CA THR A 182 9.80 14.28 -10.51
C THR A 182 8.65 13.44 -11.02
N LEU A 183 8.68 13.10 -12.30
CA LEU A 183 7.69 12.23 -12.91
C LEU A 183 7.69 10.85 -12.25
N ALA A 184 8.87 10.26 -12.03
CA ALA A 184 9.00 8.98 -11.33
C ALA A 184 8.39 9.05 -9.92
N GLY A 185 8.74 10.07 -9.13
CA GLY A 185 8.21 10.25 -7.77
C GLY A 185 6.70 10.46 -7.73
N LEU A 186 6.16 11.30 -8.61
CA LEU A 186 4.71 11.56 -8.70
C LEU A 186 3.92 10.32 -9.12
N VAL A 187 4.35 9.64 -10.18
CA VAL A 187 3.65 8.47 -10.73
C VAL A 187 3.69 7.32 -9.71
N THR A 188 4.87 7.00 -9.17
CA THR A 188 5.01 5.89 -8.21
C THR A 188 4.29 6.17 -6.89
N SER A 189 4.36 7.40 -6.36
CA SER A 189 3.57 7.82 -5.20
C SER A 189 2.08 7.65 -5.46
N THR A 190 1.58 8.13 -6.60
CA THR A 190 0.14 8.07 -6.91
C THR A 190 -0.34 6.62 -7.04
N LEU A 191 0.42 5.77 -7.73
CA LEU A 191 0.13 4.35 -7.84
C LEU A 191 0.13 3.66 -6.47
N LEU A 192 1.10 3.97 -5.61
CA LEU A 192 1.21 3.38 -4.28
C LEU A 192 0.05 3.82 -3.37
N LYS A 193 -0.33 5.10 -3.38
CA LYS A 193 -1.54 5.60 -2.70
C LYS A 193 -2.79 4.85 -3.14
N GLY A 194 -2.95 4.63 -4.45
CA GLY A 194 -4.06 3.84 -4.98
C GLY A 194 -4.09 2.39 -4.46
N GLN A 195 -2.92 1.73 -4.39
CA GLN A 195 -2.79 0.39 -3.83
C GLN A 195 -3.23 0.35 -2.35
N TYR A 196 -2.68 1.22 -1.51
CA TYR A 196 -3.01 1.24 -0.07
C TYR A 196 -4.44 1.70 0.20
N TYR A 197 -5.00 2.61 -0.60
CA TYR A 197 -6.41 3.00 -0.51
C TYR A 197 -7.37 1.79 -0.66
N LEU A 198 -7.10 0.90 -1.62
CA LEU A 198 -7.90 -0.31 -1.79
C LEU A 198 -7.81 -1.24 -0.56
N LEU A 199 -6.64 -1.29 0.07
CA LEU A 199 -6.40 -2.11 1.25
C LEU A 199 -7.13 -1.53 2.47
N ASP A 200 -7.12 -0.20 2.65
CA ASP A 200 -7.86 0.51 3.71
C ASP A 200 -9.37 0.30 3.57
N ALA A 201 -9.91 0.48 2.36
CA ALA A 201 -11.33 0.23 2.10
C ALA A 201 -11.72 -1.22 2.43
N SER A 202 -10.82 -2.16 2.14
CA SER A 202 -11.02 -3.58 2.47
C SER A 202 -10.89 -3.84 3.97
N LEU A 203 -10.01 -3.17 4.68
CA LEU A 203 -9.92 -3.32 6.14
C LEU A 203 -11.18 -2.78 6.83
N ALA A 204 -11.67 -1.62 6.41
CA ALA A 204 -12.88 -1.01 6.96
C ALA A 204 -14.12 -1.91 6.78
N GLU A 205 -14.30 -2.48 5.57
CA GLU A 205 -15.39 -3.44 5.32
C GLU A 205 -15.25 -4.70 6.21
N PHE A 206 -14.02 -5.19 6.42
CA PHE A 206 -13.77 -6.35 7.27
C PHE A 206 -14.07 -6.05 8.75
N ALA A 207 -13.64 -4.90 9.26
CA ALA A 207 -13.90 -4.48 10.64
C ALA A 207 -15.42 -4.32 10.90
N ASN A 208 -16.14 -3.63 10.01
CA ASN A 208 -17.59 -3.46 10.13
C ASN A 208 -18.34 -4.79 10.16
N ARG A 209 -17.97 -5.74 9.29
CA ARG A 209 -18.56 -7.07 9.28
C ARG A 209 -18.27 -7.82 10.58
N LEU A 210 -17.11 -7.60 11.18
CA LEU A 210 -16.72 -8.28 12.41
C LEU A 210 -17.50 -7.76 13.60
N THR A 211 -17.72 -6.44 13.68
CA THR A 211 -18.61 -5.85 14.69
C THR A 211 -20.00 -6.49 14.62
N VAL A 212 -20.60 -6.56 13.43
CA VAL A 212 -21.93 -7.17 13.25
C VAL A 212 -21.94 -8.65 13.66
N PHE A 213 -20.91 -9.43 13.29
CA PHE A 213 -20.82 -10.84 13.69
C PHE A 213 -20.74 -11.00 15.21
N VAL A 214 -19.92 -10.18 15.86
CA VAL A 214 -19.73 -10.21 17.31
C VAL A 214 -21.01 -9.83 18.04
N ASP A 215 -21.71 -8.78 17.60
CA ASP A 215 -22.98 -8.37 18.21
C ASP A 215 -24.07 -9.45 18.06
N LEU A 216 -24.12 -10.14 16.91
CA LEU A 216 -25.18 -11.12 16.61
C LEU A 216 -24.97 -12.51 17.25
N TYR A 217 -23.72 -12.97 17.39
CA TYR A 217 -23.43 -14.35 17.78
C TYR A 217 -22.61 -14.50 19.06
N LEU A 218 -22.01 -13.41 19.56
CA LEU A 218 -21.16 -13.44 20.75
C LEU A 218 -21.77 -12.64 21.91
N ASP A 219 -22.51 -11.56 21.63
CA ASP A 219 -23.20 -10.76 22.65
C ASP A 219 -24.62 -11.27 22.95
N SER A 220 -25.28 -11.97 22.00
CA SER A 220 -26.63 -12.52 22.23
C SER A 220 -26.68 -13.65 23.26
N ASP A 221 -25.61 -14.46 23.36
CA ASP A 221 -25.51 -15.55 24.35
C ASP A 221 -25.48 -15.04 25.80
N ALA A 222 -25.19 -13.75 26.03
CA ALA A 222 -25.25 -13.14 27.36
C ALA A 222 -26.68 -12.76 27.78
N MET A 223 -27.61 -12.54 26.83
CA MET A 223 -29.00 -12.22 27.15
C MET A 223 -29.84 -13.44 27.52
N ASP A 224 -29.52 -14.63 27.00
CA ASP A 224 -30.24 -15.86 27.35
C ASP A 224 -29.77 -16.48 28.68
N SER A 225 -28.58 -16.13 29.19
CA SER A 225 -28.10 -16.62 30.49
C SER A 225 -28.68 -15.86 31.70
N ASP A 226 -29.18 -14.64 31.52
CA ASP A 226 -29.86 -13.86 32.57
C ASP A 226 -31.37 -14.16 32.67
N ALA A 227 -31.91 -15.00 31.76
CA ALA A 227 -33.32 -15.38 31.71
C ALA A 227 -33.63 -16.77 32.29
N ALA A 228 -32.63 -17.47 32.86
CA ALA A 228 -32.75 -18.80 33.48
C ALA A 228 -32.36 -18.78 34.96
#